data_AF-A0A819EVD8-F1
#
_entry.id   AF-A0A819EVD8-F1
#
_cell.length_a   1.000
_cell.length_b   1.000
_cell.length_c   1.000
_cell.angle_alpha   90.00
_cell.angle_beta   90.00
_cell.angle_gamma   90.00
#
_symmetry.space_group_name_H-M   'P 1'
#
loop_
_entity.id
_entity.type
_entity.pdbx_description
1 polymer ?
#
loop_
_entity_poly.entity_id
_entity_poly.type
_entity_poly.pdbx_seq_one_letter_code
_entity_poly.pdbx_strand_id
1 'polypeptide(L)'
;MKLPSWFYADHLAKYYSGREALLKNEDLKPVEYERRLWGPWNFVAFWLADSININTWMIISSMVVGGLAWWEAWVCVWIGFTIVAIFICLSGRIGATYHIPFPVASRSSFGLFGSLWPILNRGSLRGWAWMSGIMSCVSSFSTLMVNNPDFTRFATRPSAAFWPQLLTIPIGFAVTCFFGVIVGSSSNVIFGQPIWSPLDLLSKLLDSQPSSGTRAGVFFISLAFALAQLGVNIAANSISAGSDLTALLPNSLS
;
A
#
# COMPACT_ATOMS: atom_id res chain seq x y z
N MET A 1 -17.69 44.69 -25.29
CA MET A 1 -16.68 43.60 -25.28
C MET A 1 -17.33 42.40 -24.61
N LYS A 2 -17.76 41.38 -25.37
CA LYS A 2 -18.40 40.17 -24.82
C LYS A 2 -17.30 39.17 -24.44
N LEU A 3 -17.36 38.64 -23.22
CA LEU A 3 -16.40 37.67 -22.71
C LEU A 3 -16.55 36.30 -23.40
N PRO A 4 -15.49 35.47 -23.45
CA PRO A 4 -15.47 34.22 -24.22
C PRO A 4 -16.29 33.10 -23.56
N SER A 5 -16.74 32.15 -24.37
CA SER A 5 -17.77 31.17 -24.02
C SER A 5 -17.37 30.06 -23.04
N TRP A 6 -16.12 29.98 -22.59
CA TRP A 6 -15.70 29.07 -21.51
C TRP A 6 -16.03 29.61 -20.11
N PHE A 7 -16.51 30.85 -20.00
CA PHE A 7 -17.03 31.46 -18.76
C PHE A 7 -18.48 31.00 -18.43
N TYR A 8 -19.04 30.11 -19.25
CA TYR A 8 -20.43 29.68 -19.24
C TYR A 8 -20.63 28.27 -18.63
N ALA A 9 -19.75 27.81 -17.75
CA ALA A 9 -19.99 26.58 -16.97
C ALA A 9 -21.12 26.73 -15.93
N ASP A 10 -21.65 27.95 -15.74
CA ASP A 10 -22.48 28.34 -14.60
C ASP A 10 -24.01 28.22 -14.80
N HIS A 11 -24.52 27.90 -16.00
CA HIS A 11 -25.96 27.97 -16.21
C HIS A 11 -26.74 26.85 -15.54
N LEU A 12 -26.17 25.64 -15.43
CA LEU A 12 -26.89 24.47 -14.93
C LEU A 12 -26.69 24.24 -13.42
N ALA A 13 -25.57 24.72 -12.85
CA ALA A 13 -25.30 24.62 -11.42
C ALA A 13 -26.31 25.41 -10.56
N LYS A 14 -26.97 26.42 -11.13
CA LYS A 14 -28.02 27.22 -10.46
C LYS A 14 -29.38 26.52 -10.32
N TYR A 15 -29.62 25.41 -11.01
CA TYR A 15 -30.95 24.78 -11.07
C TYR A 15 -31.09 23.49 -10.26
N TYR A 16 -30.02 22.99 -9.64
CA TYR A 16 -30.04 21.73 -8.90
C TYR A 16 -29.85 21.96 -7.40
N SER A 17 -30.78 21.45 -6.59
CA SER A 17 -30.62 21.31 -5.14
C SER A 17 -29.33 20.54 -4.81
N GLY A 18 -28.70 20.74 -3.65
CA GLY A 18 -27.41 20.11 -3.31
C GLY A 18 -27.35 18.58 -3.49
N ARG A 19 -28.50 17.88 -3.35
CA ARG A 19 -28.62 16.44 -3.65
C ARG A 19 -28.71 16.14 -5.16
N GLU A 20 -29.35 17.02 -5.92
CA GLU A 20 -29.47 16.90 -7.37
C GLU A 20 -28.16 17.23 -8.07
N ALA A 21 -27.38 18.19 -7.56
CA ALA A 21 -26.04 18.51 -8.10
C ALA A 21 -25.04 17.36 -7.89
N LEU A 22 -25.17 16.60 -6.79
CA LEU A 22 -24.39 15.37 -6.57
C LEU A 22 -24.71 14.27 -7.60
N LEU A 23 -25.93 14.28 -8.16
CA LEU A 23 -26.44 13.25 -9.06
C LEU A 23 -26.36 13.64 -10.53
N LYS A 24 -26.60 14.91 -10.84
CA LYS A 24 -26.75 15.46 -12.18
C LYS A 24 -25.76 16.63 -12.32
N ASN A 25 -24.63 16.34 -12.93
CA ASN A 25 -23.64 17.33 -13.35
C ASN A 25 -23.19 16.98 -14.77
N GLU A 26 -22.87 18.00 -15.57
CA GLU A 26 -22.32 17.88 -16.94
C GLU A 26 -21.03 17.04 -16.97
N ASP A 27 -20.27 17.00 -15.89
CA ASP A 27 -19.06 16.17 -15.77
C ASP A 27 -19.33 14.71 -15.40
N LEU A 28 -20.54 14.42 -14.89
CA LEU A 28 -20.93 13.08 -14.44
C LEU A 28 -21.75 12.31 -15.48
N LYS A 29 -22.31 12.99 -16.48
CA LYS A 29 -23.04 12.32 -17.56
C LYS A 29 -22.08 11.50 -18.43
N PRO A 30 -22.57 10.42 -19.08
CA PRO A 30 -21.79 9.68 -20.06
C PRO A 30 -21.25 10.60 -21.16
N VAL A 31 -19.99 10.41 -21.54
CA VAL A 31 -19.35 11.24 -22.58
C VAL A 31 -20.06 11.07 -23.92
N GLU A 32 -20.42 12.19 -24.55
CA GLU A 32 -21.06 12.23 -25.87
C GLU A 32 -20.17 11.63 -26.95
N TYR A 33 -20.77 11.07 -28.00
CA TYR A 33 -20.03 10.38 -29.08
C TYR A 33 -18.94 11.27 -29.72
N GLU A 34 -19.26 12.53 -29.99
CA GLU A 34 -18.35 13.50 -30.62
C GLU A 34 -17.09 13.80 -29.78
N ARG A 35 -17.16 13.61 -28.45
CA ARG A 35 -16.04 13.88 -27.53
C ARG A 35 -15.16 12.65 -27.30
N ARG A 36 -15.50 11.49 -27.87
CA ARG A 36 -14.73 10.23 -27.76
C ARG A 36 -13.59 10.20 -28.78
N LEU A 37 -12.66 11.14 -28.64
CA LEU A 37 -11.58 11.38 -29.61
C LEU A 37 -10.36 10.45 -29.42
N TRP A 38 -10.30 9.70 -28.33
CA TRP A 38 -9.13 8.89 -27.98
C TRP A 38 -9.14 7.55 -28.72
N GLY A 39 -8.18 7.38 -29.63
CA GLY A 39 -7.86 6.10 -30.25
C GLY A 39 -6.80 5.32 -29.46
N PRO A 40 -6.40 4.13 -29.93
CA PRO A 40 -5.41 3.29 -29.26
C PRO A 40 -4.07 4.00 -28.99
N TRP A 41 -3.62 4.83 -29.93
CA TRP A 41 -2.35 5.56 -29.81
C TRP A 41 -2.35 6.63 -28.71
N ASN A 42 -3.52 7.21 -28.39
CA ASN A 42 -3.63 8.13 -27.26
C ASN A 42 -3.36 7.42 -25.94
N PHE A 43 -3.85 6.18 -25.78
CA PHE A 43 -3.58 5.36 -24.60
C PHE A 43 -2.12 4.89 -24.54
N VAL A 44 -1.52 4.52 -25.67
CA VAL A 44 -0.08 4.19 -25.73
C VAL A 44 0.77 5.39 -25.31
N ALA A 45 0.48 6.58 -25.86
CA ALA A 45 1.20 7.80 -25.52
C ALA A 45 1.03 8.17 -24.04
N PHE A 46 -0.20 8.04 -23.50
CA PHE A 46 -0.48 8.26 -22.08
C PHE A 46 0.38 7.36 -21.17
N TRP A 47 0.41 6.06 -21.45
CA TRP A 47 1.18 5.12 -20.61
C TRP A 47 2.69 5.25 -20.78
N LEU A 48 3.18 5.58 -21.99
CA LEU A 48 4.59 5.90 -22.18
C LEU A 48 5.00 7.14 -21.38
N ALA A 49 4.19 8.20 -21.40
CA ALA A 49 4.44 9.40 -20.62
C ALA A 49 4.45 9.10 -19.11
N ASP A 50 3.49 8.31 -18.61
CA ASP A 50 3.42 7.92 -17.19
C ASP A 50 4.60 7.03 -16.75
N SER A 51 5.06 6.13 -17.63
CA SER A 51 6.15 5.20 -17.33
C SER A 51 7.49 5.90 -17.06
N ILE A 52 7.70 7.08 -17.64
CA ILE A 52 8.92 7.88 -17.47
C ILE A 52 8.78 8.76 -16.22
N ASN A 53 8.76 8.10 -15.05
CA ASN A 53 8.65 8.74 -13.74
C ASN A 53 9.67 8.15 -12.76
N ILE A 54 10.20 8.99 -11.85
CA ILE A 54 11.20 8.57 -10.86
C ILE A 54 10.69 7.47 -9.92
N ASN A 55 9.40 7.47 -9.57
CA ASN A 55 8.80 6.43 -8.74
C ASN A 55 8.91 5.06 -9.40
N THR A 56 8.72 4.98 -10.73
CA THR A 56 8.86 3.75 -11.51
C THR A 56 10.30 3.21 -11.46
N TRP A 57 11.29 4.11 -11.51
CA TRP A 57 12.71 3.73 -11.45
C TRP A 57 13.11 3.19 -10.07
N MET A 58 12.46 3.67 -9.02
CA MET A 58 12.70 3.18 -7.65
C MET A 58 12.20 1.74 -7.43
N ILE A 59 11.25 1.26 -8.23
CA ILE A 59 10.69 -0.10 -8.09
C ILE A 59 11.77 -1.16 -8.33
N ILE A 60 12.49 -1.09 -9.45
CA ILE A 60 13.54 -2.08 -9.74
C ILE A 60 14.75 -1.89 -8.82
N SER A 61 15.08 -0.63 -8.50
CA SER A 61 16.18 -0.30 -7.58
C SER A 61 15.96 -0.89 -6.19
N SER A 62 14.73 -0.82 -5.66
CA SER A 62 14.41 -1.37 -4.34
C SER A 62 14.48 -2.90 -4.30
N MET A 63 14.10 -3.58 -5.38
CA MET A 63 14.25 -5.04 -5.52
C MET A 63 15.72 -5.46 -5.52
N VAL A 64 16.57 -4.76 -6.26
CA VAL A 64 18.01 -5.06 -6.33
C VAL A 64 18.69 -4.78 -4.98
N VAL A 65 18.36 -3.67 -4.32
CA VAL A 65 18.83 -3.39 -2.96
C VAL A 65 18.31 -4.44 -1.96
N GLY A 66 17.11 -4.97 -2.19
CA GLY A 66 16.53 -6.09 -1.44
C GLY A 66 17.24 -7.43 -1.65
N GLY A 67 18.24 -7.50 -2.53
CA GLY A 67 19.08 -8.69 -2.73
C GLY A 67 18.81 -9.47 -4.01
N LEU A 68 17.84 -9.05 -4.85
CA LEU A 68 17.58 -9.71 -6.14
C LEU A 68 18.67 -9.37 -7.15
N ALA A 69 19.04 -10.34 -7.98
CA ALA A 69 19.82 -10.04 -9.17
C ALA A 69 19.01 -9.14 -10.10
N TRP A 70 19.68 -8.27 -10.86
CA TRP A 70 19.00 -7.30 -11.74
C TRP A 70 18.04 -7.96 -12.73
N TRP A 71 18.35 -9.18 -13.19
CA TRP A 71 17.51 -9.92 -14.13
C TRP A 71 16.28 -10.54 -13.44
N GLU A 72 16.38 -10.95 -12.17
CA GLU A 72 15.24 -11.43 -11.37
C GLU A 72 14.27 -10.27 -11.12
N ALA A 73 14.82 -9.12 -10.70
CA ALA A 73 14.05 -7.90 -10.54
C ALA A 73 13.36 -7.48 -11.85
N TRP A 74 14.04 -7.62 -12.98
CA TRP A 74 13.47 -7.36 -14.30
C TRP A 74 12.30 -8.30 -14.64
N VAL A 75 12.44 -9.61 -14.38
CA VAL A 75 11.34 -10.57 -14.56
C VAL A 75 10.16 -10.25 -13.64
N CYS A 76 10.42 -9.90 -12.38
CA CYS A 76 9.38 -9.47 -11.44
C CYS A 76 8.63 -8.23 -11.94
N VAL A 77 9.32 -7.26 -12.54
CA VAL A 77 8.70 -6.06 -13.15
C VAL A 77 7.73 -6.47 -14.26
N TRP A 78 8.13 -7.36 -15.18
CA TRP A 78 7.25 -7.84 -16.24
C TRP A 78 6.00 -8.53 -15.69
N ILE A 79 6.17 -9.44 -14.73
CA ILE A 79 5.04 -10.16 -14.12
C ILE A 79 4.13 -9.19 -13.38
N GLY A 80 4.70 -8.31 -12.55
CA GLY A 80 3.96 -7.33 -11.74
C GLY A 80 3.15 -6.37 -12.60
N PHE A 81 3.78 -5.72 -13.58
CA PHE A 81 3.08 -4.80 -14.47
C PHE A 81 2.09 -5.51 -15.41
N THR A 82 2.31 -6.78 -15.75
CA THR A 82 1.32 -7.58 -16.50
C THR A 82 0.06 -7.79 -15.67
N ILE A 83 0.20 -8.15 -14.39
CA ILE A 83 -0.95 -8.30 -13.49
C ILE A 83 -1.68 -6.95 -13.33
N VAL A 84 -0.93 -5.86 -13.12
CA VAL A 84 -1.50 -4.51 -13.04
C VAL A 84 -2.26 -4.16 -14.33
N ALA A 85 -1.68 -4.43 -15.50
CA ALA A 85 -2.31 -4.17 -16.79
C ALA A 85 -3.63 -4.93 -16.95
N ILE A 86 -3.71 -6.19 -16.51
CA ILE A 86 -4.96 -6.97 -16.53
C ILE A 86 -6.04 -6.24 -15.72
N PHE A 87 -5.76 -5.83 -14.49
CA PHE A 87 -6.73 -5.13 -13.65
C PHE A 87 -7.12 -3.74 -14.20
N ILE A 88 -6.16 -3.00 -14.79
CA ILE A 88 -6.43 -1.72 -15.44
C ILE A 88 -7.33 -1.91 -16.66
N CYS A 89 -7.10 -2.93 -17.49
CA CYS A 89 -7.96 -3.21 -18.64
C CYS A 89 -9.38 -3.64 -18.22
N LEU A 90 -9.49 -4.48 -17.20
CA LEU A 90 -10.79 -4.93 -16.67
C LEU A 90 -11.59 -3.77 -16.07
N SER A 91 -10.96 -2.93 -15.26
CA SER A 91 -11.62 -1.75 -14.68
C SER A 91 -11.92 -0.68 -15.73
N GLY A 92 -11.00 -0.46 -16.67
CA GLY A 92 -11.15 0.48 -17.79
C GLY A 92 -12.29 0.11 -18.73
N ARG A 93 -12.64 -1.18 -18.86
CA ARG A 93 -13.78 -1.65 -19.66
C ARG A 93 -15.11 -1.00 -19.24
N ILE A 94 -15.31 -0.73 -17.94
CA ILE A 94 -16.51 -0.07 -17.43
C ILE A 94 -16.62 1.34 -18.04
N GLY A 95 -15.53 2.11 -17.97
CA GLY A 95 -15.45 3.45 -18.57
C GLY A 95 -15.54 3.42 -20.10
N ALA A 96 -14.97 2.40 -20.75
CA ALA A 96 -15.02 2.26 -22.21
C ALA A 96 -16.40 1.81 -22.74
N THR A 97 -17.17 1.07 -21.95
CA THR A 97 -18.50 0.57 -22.37
C THR A 97 -19.61 1.57 -22.06
N TYR A 98 -19.59 2.12 -20.86
CA TYR A 98 -20.66 3.00 -20.36
C TYR A 98 -20.31 4.49 -20.47
N HIS A 99 -19.04 4.82 -20.75
CA HIS A 99 -18.55 6.20 -20.86
C HIS A 99 -18.80 7.07 -19.64
N ILE A 100 -18.92 6.43 -18.46
CA ILE A 100 -19.09 7.07 -17.16
C ILE A 100 -17.77 7.19 -16.42
N PRO A 101 -17.58 8.23 -15.58
CA PRO A 101 -16.38 8.39 -14.78
C PRO A 101 -16.42 7.54 -13.50
N PHE A 102 -15.25 7.37 -12.88
CA PHE A 102 -15.10 6.60 -11.63
C PHE A 102 -16.10 6.97 -10.52
N PRO A 103 -16.41 8.24 -10.23
CA PRO A 103 -17.39 8.61 -9.20
C PRO A 103 -18.81 8.07 -9.43
N VAL A 104 -19.17 7.80 -10.69
CA VAL A 104 -20.47 7.21 -11.04
C VAL A 104 -20.38 5.70 -11.01
N ALA A 105 -19.30 5.14 -11.54
CA ALA A 105 -19.06 3.69 -11.53
C ALA A 105 -18.98 3.13 -10.08
N SER A 106 -18.32 3.83 -9.16
CA SER A 106 -18.17 3.38 -7.77
C SER A 106 -19.48 3.31 -6.98
N ARG A 107 -20.55 3.96 -7.47
CA ARG A 107 -21.89 3.92 -6.86
C ARG A 107 -22.53 2.53 -6.97
N SER A 108 -22.13 1.70 -7.93
CA SER A 108 -22.65 0.33 -8.03
C SER A 108 -22.23 -0.54 -6.84
N SER A 109 -21.05 -0.26 -6.27
CA SER A 109 -20.50 -1.04 -5.15
C SER A 109 -20.77 -0.38 -3.80
N PHE A 110 -20.58 0.94 -3.70
CA PHE A 110 -20.66 1.67 -2.43
C PHE A 110 -21.97 2.44 -2.24
N GLY A 111 -22.88 2.43 -3.22
CA GLY A 111 -24.07 3.27 -3.23
C GLY A 111 -23.76 4.75 -3.41
N LEU A 112 -24.81 5.58 -3.42
CA LEU A 112 -24.68 7.00 -3.73
C LEU A 112 -23.80 7.75 -2.72
N PHE A 113 -24.11 7.62 -1.43
CA PHE A 113 -23.38 8.33 -0.38
C PHE A 113 -22.07 7.63 0.00
N GLY A 114 -22.03 6.29 -0.02
CA GLY A 114 -20.81 5.54 0.27
C GLY A 114 -19.72 5.74 -0.78
N SER A 115 -20.08 6.06 -2.03
CA SER A 115 -19.11 6.38 -3.09
C SER A 115 -18.22 7.59 -2.79
N LEU A 116 -18.65 8.49 -1.88
CA LEU A 116 -17.84 9.64 -1.48
C LEU A 116 -16.55 9.23 -0.77
N TRP A 117 -16.57 8.11 -0.05
CA TRP A 117 -15.38 7.59 0.64
C TRP A 117 -14.22 7.30 -0.32
N PRO A 118 -14.36 6.44 -1.36
CA PRO A 118 -13.28 6.21 -2.31
C PRO A 118 -12.94 7.46 -3.14
N ILE A 119 -13.90 8.36 -3.40
CA ILE A 119 -13.65 9.62 -4.13
C ILE A 119 -12.72 10.55 -3.33
N LEU A 120 -12.96 10.71 -2.03
CA LEU A 120 -12.14 11.57 -1.16
C LEU A 120 -10.74 10.98 -0.93
N ASN A 121 -10.66 9.66 -0.79
CA ASN A 121 -9.38 8.98 -0.57
C ASN A 121 -8.47 9.05 -1.81
N ARG A 122 -9.01 8.95 -3.04
CA ARG A 122 -8.16 9.03 -4.25
C ARG A 122 -7.70 10.44 -4.63
N GLY A 123 -8.42 11.47 -4.20
CA GLY A 123 -8.17 12.86 -4.62
C GLY A 123 -7.30 13.67 -3.68
N SER A 124 -7.03 13.18 -2.46
CA SER A 124 -6.29 13.93 -1.44
C SER A 124 -4.92 13.33 -1.17
N LEU A 125 -3.91 14.18 -0.93
CA LEU A 125 -2.58 13.77 -0.45
C LEU A 125 -2.67 12.84 0.76
N ARG A 126 -3.61 13.13 1.67
CA ARG A 126 -3.87 12.31 2.86
C ARG A 126 -4.44 10.94 2.51
N GLY A 127 -5.37 10.88 1.57
CA GLY A 127 -5.94 9.60 1.13
C GLY A 127 -4.92 8.73 0.37
N TRP A 128 -4.03 9.34 -0.42
CA TRP A 128 -2.86 8.63 -0.98
C TRP A 128 -1.93 8.09 0.10
N ALA A 129 -1.63 8.88 1.14
CA ALA A 129 -0.83 8.40 2.27
C ALA A 129 -1.51 7.24 3.03
N TRP A 130 -2.84 7.30 3.19
CA TRP A 130 -3.61 6.24 3.84
C TRP A 130 -3.58 4.94 3.04
N MET A 131 -3.81 5.01 1.73
CA MET A 131 -3.73 3.86 0.83
C MET A 131 -2.32 3.27 0.78
N SER A 132 -1.30 4.13 0.68
CA SER A 132 0.10 3.70 0.69
C SER A 132 0.47 3.00 2.00
N GLY A 133 0.01 3.51 3.14
CA GLY A 133 0.19 2.88 4.44
C GLY A 133 -0.42 1.48 4.52
N ILE A 134 -1.66 1.30 4.05
CA ILE A 134 -2.32 -0.01 4.01
C ILE A 134 -1.53 -0.99 3.13
N MET A 135 -1.14 -0.56 1.92
CA MET A 135 -0.37 -1.41 1.01
C MET A 135 1.00 -1.75 1.56
N SER A 136 1.61 -0.85 2.33
CA SER A 136 2.89 -1.09 3.01
C SER A 136 2.74 -2.18 4.08
N CYS A 137 1.66 -2.16 4.87
CA CYS A 137 1.35 -3.23 5.82
C CYS A 137 1.17 -4.58 5.11
N VAL A 138 0.37 -4.63 4.04
CA VAL A 138 0.14 -5.87 3.28
C VAL A 138 1.45 -6.41 2.69
N SER A 139 2.24 -5.54 2.05
CA SER A 139 3.55 -5.89 1.47
C SER A 139 4.49 -6.48 2.52
N SER A 140 4.53 -5.89 3.72
CA SER A 140 5.39 -6.32 4.82
C SER A 140 5.08 -7.73 5.35
N PHE A 141 3.85 -8.22 5.14
CA PHE A 141 3.43 -9.57 5.57
C PHE A 141 3.35 -10.59 4.43
N SER A 142 3.71 -10.21 3.21
CA SER A 142 3.58 -11.07 2.02
C SER A 142 4.23 -12.45 2.19
N THR A 143 5.45 -12.52 2.72
CA THR A 143 6.15 -13.79 3.00
C THR A 143 5.40 -14.67 4.01
N LEU A 144 4.91 -14.07 5.10
CA LEU A 144 4.16 -14.82 6.10
C LEU A 144 2.80 -15.29 5.60
N MET A 145 2.17 -14.55 4.67
CA MET A 145 0.91 -14.96 4.07
C MET A 145 1.05 -16.23 3.22
N VAL A 146 2.16 -16.36 2.47
CA VAL A 146 2.37 -17.54 1.62
C VAL A 146 2.79 -18.78 2.41
N ASN A 147 3.49 -18.60 3.53
CA ASN A 147 3.95 -19.71 4.37
C ASN A 147 3.11 -19.97 5.63
N ASN A 148 2.02 -19.23 5.87
CA ASN A 148 1.10 -19.48 6.98
C ASN A 148 0.64 -20.96 7.09
N PRO A 149 0.46 -21.73 5.98
CA PRO A 149 0.19 -23.16 6.05
C PRO A 149 1.23 -23.97 6.85
N ASP A 150 2.51 -23.57 6.83
CA ASP A 150 3.58 -24.25 7.58
C ASP A 150 3.36 -24.20 9.09
N PHE A 151 2.78 -23.11 9.60
CA PHE A 151 2.44 -22.97 11.01
C PHE A 151 1.08 -23.59 11.33
N THR A 152 0.10 -23.32 10.47
CA THR A 152 -1.29 -23.69 10.73
C THR A 152 -1.57 -25.18 10.58
N ARG A 153 -0.70 -25.94 9.91
CA ARG A 153 -0.78 -27.42 9.87
C ARG A 153 -0.65 -28.07 11.25
N PHE A 154 -0.03 -27.38 12.22
CA PHE A 154 0.10 -27.86 13.60
C PHE A 154 -1.13 -27.51 14.46
N ALA A 155 -2.15 -26.86 13.90
CA ALA A 155 -3.36 -26.52 14.62
C ALA A 155 -4.20 -27.77 14.93
N THR A 156 -4.75 -27.85 16.15
CA THR A 156 -5.62 -28.96 16.57
C THR A 156 -6.95 -28.99 15.81
N ARG A 157 -7.41 -27.86 15.26
CA ARG A 157 -8.61 -27.73 14.43
C ARG A 157 -8.50 -26.48 13.53
N PRO A 158 -9.18 -26.42 12.37
CA PRO A 158 -9.10 -25.27 11.45
C PRO A 158 -9.44 -23.92 12.11
N SER A 159 -10.43 -23.92 13.01
CA SER A 159 -10.86 -22.71 13.74
C SER A 159 -9.86 -22.24 14.79
N ALA A 160 -8.89 -23.07 15.21
CA ALA A 160 -7.80 -22.67 16.10
C ALA A 160 -6.71 -21.89 15.35
N ALA A 161 -6.59 -22.04 14.03
CA ALA A 161 -5.74 -21.21 13.20
C ALA A 161 -6.43 -19.88 12.84
N PHE A 162 -7.71 -19.92 12.47
CA PHE A 162 -8.41 -18.76 11.92
C PHE A 162 -8.71 -17.65 12.95
N TRP A 163 -9.48 -17.97 14.01
CA TRP A 163 -10.00 -16.94 14.92
C TRP A 163 -8.94 -16.21 15.73
N PRO A 164 -7.92 -16.90 16.30
CA PRO A 164 -6.86 -16.21 17.01
C PRO A 164 -6.12 -15.24 16.09
N GLN A 165 -5.68 -15.68 14.89
CA GLN A 165 -4.95 -14.82 13.95
C GLN A 165 -5.77 -13.60 13.53
N LEU A 166 -7.06 -13.78 13.23
CA LEU A 166 -7.95 -12.69 12.83
C LEU A 166 -8.07 -11.58 13.90
N LEU A 167 -7.94 -11.94 15.18
CA LEU A 167 -8.03 -10.98 16.29
C LEU A 167 -6.65 -10.47 16.73
N THR A 168 -5.69 -11.38 16.91
CA THR A 168 -4.39 -11.04 17.50
C THR A 168 -3.50 -10.26 16.54
N ILE A 169 -3.59 -10.50 15.22
CA ILE A 169 -2.81 -9.74 14.24
C ILE A 169 -3.20 -8.25 14.30
N PRO A 170 -4.46 -7.84 14.06
CA PRO A 170 -4.79 -6.41 14.07
C PRO A 170 -4.57 -5.78 15.46
N ILE A 171 -4.91 -6.47 16.55
CA ILE A 171 -4.75 -5.93 17.91
C ILE A 171 -3.26 -5.81 18.27
N GLY A 172 -2.48 -6.86 18.05
CA GLY A 172 -1.06 -6.91 18.38
C GLY A 172 -0.26 -5.85 17.62
N PHE A 173 -0.44 -5.79 16.30
CA PHE A 173 0.24 -4.78 15.48
C PHE A 173 -0.25 -3.36 15.79
N ALA A 174 -1.54 -3.16 16.10
CA ALA A 174 -2.01 -1.83 16.54
C ALA A 174 -1.33 -1.37 17.83
N VAL A 175 -1.16 -2.26 18.81
CA VAL A 175 -0.45 -1.95 20.06
C VAL A 175 1.01 -1.63 19.80
N THR A 176 1.70 -2.43 18.99
CA THR A 176 3.11 -2.16 18.64
C THR A 176 3.27 -0.84 17.91
N CYS A 177 2.43 -0.56 16.90
CA CYS A 177 2.44 0.70 16.17
C CYS A 177 2.12 1.90 17.08
N PHE A 178 1.23 1.73 18.06
CA PHE A 178 0.90 2.78 19.02
C PHE A 178 2.14 3.21 19.85
N PHE A 179 2.95 2.27 20.31
CA PHE A 179 4.23 2.60 20.96
C PHE A 179 5.18 3.32 20.00
N GLY A 180 5.24 2.89 18.73
CA GLY A 180 6.02 3.60 17.70
C GLY A 180 5.60 5.06 17.53
N VAL A 181 4.29 5.33 17.52
CA VAL A 181 3.75 6.70 17.45
C VAL A 181 4.12 7.52 18.69
N ILE A 182 4.03 6.93 19.90
CA ILE A 182 4.44 7.61 21.13
C ILE A 182 5.93 7.97 21.07
N VAL A 183 6.78 7.00 20.76
CA VAL A 183 8.23 7.18 20.69
C VAL A 183 8.60 8.24 19.65
N GLY A 184 8.03 8.16 18.44
CA GLY A 184 8.22 9.17 17.40
C GLY A 184 7.76 10.56 17.83
N SER A 185 6.59 10.66 18.47
CA SER A 185 6.06 11.94 18.95
C SER A 185 6.91 12.54 20.07
N SER A 186 7.36 11.72 21.04
CA SER A 186 8.25 12.14 22.12
C SER A 186 9.62 12.58 21.60
N SER A 187 10.14 11.91 20.58
CA SER A 187 11.43 12.28 19.97
C SER A 187 11.41 13.71 19.38
N ASN A 188 10.27 14.15 18.85
CA ASN A 188 10.14 15.53 18.36
C ASN A 188 10.26 16.57 19.48
N VAL A 189 9.77 16.25 20.68
CA VAL A 189 9.90 17.12 21.86
C VAL A 189 11.34 17.15 22.39
N ILE A 190 12.05 16.00 22.34
CA ILE A 190 13.41 15.86 22.90
C ILE A 190 14.48 16.38 21.93
N PHE A 191 14.36 16.06 20.65
CA PHE A 191 15.40 16.27 19.63
C PHE A 191 15.01 17.31 18.56
N GLY A 192 13.80 17.87 18.63
CA GLY A 192 13.30 18.87 17.68
C GLY A 192 12.96 18.32 16.29
N GLN A 193 13.05 17.00 16.10
CA GLN A 193 12.71 16.30 14.86
C GLN A 193 12.08 14.94 15.20
N PRO A 194 11.05 14.48 14.47
CA PRO A 194 10.47 13.17 14.68
C PRO A 194 11.42 12.09 14.13
N ILE A 195 11.97 11.28 15.03
CA ILE A 195 12.80 10.12 14.71
C ILE A 195 11.91 8.87 14.75
N TRP A 196 11.74 8.25 13.58
CA TRP A 196 10.86 7.10 13.41
C TRP A 196 11.58 5.75 13.53
N SER A 197 12.89 5.73 13.26
CA SER A 197 13.73 4.55 13.42
C SER A 197 14.18 4.41 14.87
N PRO A 198 13.86 3.29 15.55
CA PRO A 198 14.35 3.04 16.90
C PRO A 198 15.89 3.08 16.99
N LEU A 199 16.58 2.62 15.94
CA LEU A 199 18.04 2.61 15.90
C LEU A 199 18.61 4.02 15.86
N ASP A 200 18.04 4.89 15.03
CA ASP A 200 18.47 6.30 14.94
C ASP A 200 18.19 7.03 16.25
N LEU A 201 17.08 6.71 16.91
CA LEU A 201 16.73 7.28 18.21
C LEU A 201 17.74 6.89 19.29
N LEU A 202 18.12 5.61 19.36
CA LEU A 202 19.11 5.12 20.31
C LEU A 202 20.49 5.72 20.05
N SER A 203 20.86 5.85 18.78
CA SER A 203 22.11 6.51 18.36
C SER A 203 22.11 7.99 18.77
N LYS A 204 21.00 8.70 18.54
CA LYS A 204 20.86 10.10 18.95
C LYS A 204 20.89 10.28 20.47
N LEU A 205 20.29 9.35 21.21
CA LEU A 205 20.31 9.33 22.67
C LEU A 205 21.74 9.16 23.21
N LEU A 206 22.52 8.27 22.59
CA LEU A 206 23.92 8.03 22.92
C LEU A 206 24.79 9.28 22.69
N ASP A 207 24.60 9.96 21.56
CA ASP A 207 25.37 11.15 21.18
C ASP A 207 25.01 12.39 22.01
N SER A 208 23.74 12.50 22.42
CA SER A 208 23.22 13.70 23.10
C SER A 208 23.43 13.68 24.61
N GLN A 209 23.47 12.50 25.24
CA GLN A 209 23.68 12.33 26.69
C GLN A 209 24.57 11.12 27.00
N PRO A 210 25.90 11.21 26.76
CA PRO A 210 26.84 10.11 26.92
C PRO A 210 27.14 9.79 28.40
N SER A 211 26.17 9.21 29.11
CA SER A 211 26.31 8.66 30.46
C SER A 211 26.50 7.14 30.40
N SER A 212 27.23 6.56 31.37
CA SER A 212 27.36 5.11 31.50
C SER A 212 26.01 4.40 31.61
N GLY A 213 25.02 5.03 32.24
CA GLY A 213 23.63 4.54 32.31
C GLY A 213 22.93 4.53 30.94
N THR A 214 23.10 5.59 30.14
CA THR A 214 22.56 5.67 28.78
C THR A 214 23.13 4.59 27.88
N ARG A 215 24.45 4.36 27.95
CA ARG A 215 25.11 3.30 27.16
C ARG A 215 24.60 1.90 27.52
N ALA A 216 24.44 1.63 28.82
CA ALA A 216 23.90 0.37 29.28
C ALA A 216 22.43 0.18 28.82
N GLY A 217 21.60 1.22 28.94
CA GLY A 217 20.22 1.18 28.47
C GLY A 217 20.10 0.94 26.95
N VAL A 218 20.89 1.67 26.16
CA VAL A 218 20.95 1.48 24.69
C VAL A 218 21.39 0.07 24.34
N PHE A 219 22.37 -0.50 25.05
CA PHE A 219 22.81 -1.88 24.84
C PHE A 219 21.68 -2.89 25.06
N PHE A 220 20.98 -2.81 26.19
CA PHE A 220 19.90 -3.77 26.49
C PHE A 220 18.72 -3.66 25.52
N ILE A 221 18.33 -2.44 25.14
CA ILE A 221 17.24 -2.21 24.18
C ILE A 221 17.63 -2.73 22.79
N SER A 222 18.85 -2.42 22.33
CA SER A 222 19.35 -2.90 21.03
C SER A 222 19.48 -4.42 21.00
N LEU A 223 19.92 -5.04 22.10
CA LEU A 223 19.98 -6.49 22.25
C LEU A 223 18.59 -7.11 22.18
N ALA A 224 17.58 -6.51 22.82
CA ALA A 224 16.20 -6.98 22.75
C ALA A 224 15.66 -6.94 21.30
N PHE A 225 15.89 -5.84 20.57
CA PHE A 225 15.54 -5.75 19.15
C PHE A 225 16.26 -6.79 18.29
N ALA A 226 17.56 -7.00 18.52
CA ALA A 226 18.34 -8.00 17.79
C ALA A 226 17.81 -9.42 18.03
N LEU A 227 17.53 -9.78 19.29
CA LEU A 227 16.96 -11.08 19.64
C LEU A 227 15.56 -11.28 19.05
N ALA A 228 14.71 -10.25 19.09
CA ALA A 228 13.38 -10.30 18.48
C ALA A 228 13.48 -10.55 16.96
N GLN A 229 14.36 -9.84 16.26
CA GLN A 229 14.53 -9.99 14.82
C GLN A 229 15.08 -11.38 14.44
N LEU A 230 16.02 -11.91 15.22
CA LEU A 230 16.51 -13.28 15.04
C LEU A 230 15.39 -14.31 15.19
N GLY A 231 14.56 -14.17 16.21
CA GLY A 231 13.42 -15.06 16.44
C GLY A 231 12.43 -15.05 15.27
N VAL A 232 12.08 -13.86 14.77
CA VAL A 232 11.18 -13.72 13.61
C VAL A 232 11.79 -14.35 12.35
N ASN A 233 13.07 -14.11 12.06
CA ASN A 233 13.71 -14.64 10.86
C ASN A 233 13.82 -16.18 10.88
N ILE A 234 14.08 -16.78 12.04
CA ILE A 234 14.13 -18.24 12.18
C ILE A 234 12.73 -18.82 11.96
N ALA A 235 11.72 -18.31 12.68
CA ALA A 235 10.36 -18.81 12.55
C ALA A 235 9.82 -18.62 11.13
N ALA A 236 9.84 -17.38 10.64
CA ALA A 236 9.22 -17.00 9.38
C ALA A 236 9.92 -17.57 8.15
N ASN A 237 11.25 -17.58 8.11
CA ASN A 237 11.98 -17.94 6.89
C ASN A 237 12.57 -19.34 6.93
N SER A 238 13.03 -19.82 8.10
CA SER A 238 13.74 -21.11 8.17
C SER A 238 12.81 -22.31 8.18
N ILE A 239 11.65 -22.22 8.83
CA ILE A 239 10.67 -23.32 8.87
C ILE A 239 10.10 -23.57 7.47
N SER A 240 9.74 -22.49 6.76
CA SER A 240 9.18 -22.59 5.41
C SER A 240 10.19 -23.12 4.40
N ALA A 241 11.44 -22.63 4.44
CA ALA A 241 12.51 -23.17 3.59
C ALA A 241 12.76 -24.67 3.83
N GLY A 242 12.66 -25.14 5.08
CA GLY A 242 12.77 -26.57 5.41
C GLY A 242 11.62 -27.41 4.85
N SER A 243 10.38 -26.90 4.93
CA SER A 243 9.21 -27.52 4.30
C SER A 243 9.40 -27.67 2.80
N ASP A 244 9.82 -26.60 2.11
CA ASP A 244 10.02 -26.59 0.66
C ASP A 244 11.11 -27.59 0.23
N LEU A 245 12.23 -27.63 0.95
CA LEU A 245 13.34 -28.54 0.63
C LEU A 245 12.93 -30.02 0.80
N THR A 246 12.14 -30.33 1.81
CA THR A 246 11.61 -31.68 2.04
C THR A 246 10.65 -32.11 0.93
N ALA A 247 9.87 -31.18 0.39
CA ALA A 247 8.99 -31.44 -0.75
C ALA A 247 9.78 -31.66 -2.06
N LEU A 248 10.89 -30.94 -2.25
CA LEU A 248 11.73 -31.05 -3.45
C LEU A 248 12.67 -32.26 -3.43
N LEU A 249 13.16 -32.69 -2.26
CA LEU A 249 14.15 -33.78 -2.11
C LEU A 249 13.74 -34.82 -1.05
N PRO A 250 12.67 -35.60 -1.29
CA PRO A 250 12.07 -36.47 -0.27
C PRO A 250 12.96 -37.63 0.22
N ASN A 251 13.94 -38.06 -0.59
CA ASN A 251 14.76 -39.25 -0.29
C ASN A 251 16.13 -38.93 0.34
N SER A 252 16.49 -37.65 0.51
CA SER A 252 17.81 -37.22 1.00
C SER A 252 17.78 -36.68 2.44
N LEU A 253 16.60 -36.55 3.05
CA LEU A 253 16.37 -35.87 4.32
C LEU A 253 15.51 -36.69 5.31
N SER A 254 15.31 -37.99 5.05
CA SER A 254 14.62 -38.94 5.95
C SER A 254 15.48 -39.37 7.12
#